data_AF-A0A7C3T787-F1
#
_entry.id   AF-A0A7C3T787-F1
#
_cell.length_a   1.000
_cell.length_b   1.000
_cell.length_c   1.000
_cell.angle_alpha   90.00
_cell.angle_beta   90.00
_cell.angle_gamma   90.00
#
_symmetry.space_group_name_H-M   'P 1'
#
loop_
_entity.id
_entity.type
_entity.pdbx_description
1 polymer ?
#
loop_
_entity_poly.entity_id
_entity_poly.type
_entity_poly.pdbx_seq_one_letter_code
_entity_poly.pdbx_strand_id
1 'polypeptide(L)'
;YAQLSLPPDTDSNGWTRLGDGWYKLDVVDTASRLNLNTARAQEIAKLPGISSDPAIAAAIVDWRDEDDVPTDLNGSVGAEIEYYGSLPRPYATKNAPLDTVDELLLIRGITPTLLYGLRDASGELVTSPIDSSVSVDLGTPLCELVTTYSRERNVTADGLRRLNIRTADPTTLMMTLGLPQNLVQRLVQARGNNGQNLTSIAQLLDIPGFTRDVMKQIGDKISVTDDEYRNGVININTAPAEVLATIPNVDETIYNAIIEAREGGTVFAGLNDLFQLTALNRQQLQVLVDNVCTKSSVYLVRLKVRVAGSQEIRGYQALVEVQPQAQAEGGTTTAAQASIYQFREVGRNPGWSSWTTGVFSSGGSIGI
;
A
#
# COMPACT_ATOMS: atom_id res chain seq x y z
N TYR A 1 5.19 14.67 -7.26
CA TYR A 1 4.36 13.75 -8.04
C TYR A 1 4.72 13.89 -9.51
N ALA A 2 5.13 12.82 -10.20
CA ALA A 2 5.10 12.81 -11.66
C ALA A 2 3.61 12.83 -12.05
N GLN A 3 3.07 14.03 -12.31
CA GLN A 3 1.78 14.10 -12.98
C GLN A 3 2.01 13.49 -14.36
N LEU A 4 1.35 12.36 -14.63
CA LEU A 4 1.16 11.91 -16.01
C LEU A 4 0.63 13.12 -16.77
N SER A 5 1.40 13.62 -17.75
CA SER A 5 0.90 14.66 -18.63
C SER A 5 -0.37 14.09 -19.26
N LEU A 6 -1.51 14.71 -18.95
CA LEU A 6 -2.76 14.29 -19.53
C LEU A 6 -2.63 14.36 -21.05
N PRO A 7 -3.21 13.39 -21.78
CA PRO A 7 -3.25 13.45 -23.23
C PRO A 7 -3.76 14.84 -23.72
N PRO A 8 -3.30 15.34 -24.87
CA PRO A 8 -3.70 16.66 -25.36
C PRO A 8 -5.22 16.84 -25.51
N ASP A 9 -5.96 15.75 -25.73
CA ASP A 9 -7.42 15.72 -25.91
C ASP A 9 -8.20 15.50 -24.60
N THR A 10 -7.56 15.70 -23.45
CA THR A 10 -8.23 15.62 -22.14
C THR A 10 -8.97 16.92 -21.80
N ASP A 11 -10.27 16.82 -21.52
CA ASP A 11 -11.10 17.96 -21.09
C ASP A 11 -10.82 18.38 -19.64
N SER A 12 -11.40 19.52 -19.23
CA SER A 12 -11.25 20.05 -17.86
C SER A 12 -11.77 19.12 -16.77
N ASN A 13 -12.59 18.14 -17.12
CA ASN A 13 -13.12 17.14 -16.21
C ASN A 13 -12.25 15.88 -16.18
N GLY A 14 -11.16 15.79 -16.95
CA GLY A 14 -10.25 14.65 -17.04
C GLY A 14 -10.66 13.58 -18.06
N TRP A 15 -11.71 13.82 -18.86
CA TRP A 15 -12.10 12.90 -19.94
C TRP A 15 -11.24 13.11 -21.17
N THR A 16 -10.59 12.06 -21.63
CA THR A 16 -9.82 12.05 -22.88
C THR A 16 -10.64 11.45 -23.99
N ARG A 17 -10.68 12.10 -25.16
CA ARG A 17 -11.37 11.55 -26.34
C ARG A 17 -10.58 10.38 -26.94
N LEU A 18 -11.28 9.31 -27.33
CA LEU A 18 -10.72 8.19 -28.07
C LEU A 18 -11.76 7.70 -29.10
N GLY A 19 -11.54 8.01 -30.38
CA GLY A 19 -12.52 7.78 -31.43
C GLY A 19 -13.85 8.50 -31.16
N ASP A 20 -14.92 7.72 -31.10
CA ASP A 20 -16.30 8.19 -30.83
C ASP A 20 -16.68 8.11 -29.33
N GLY A 21 -15.70 7.79 -28.48
CA GLY A 21 -15.87 7.70 -27.04
C GLY A 21 -14.94 8.63 -26.26
N TRP A 22 -15.08 8.57 -24.95
CA TRP A 22 -14.21 9.25 -23.99
C TRP A 22 -13.85 8.29 -22.86
N TYR A 23 -12.66 8.45 -22.32
CA TYR A 23 -12.21 7.69 -21.16
C TYR A 23 -11.61 8.57 -20.07
N LYS A 24 -11.68 8.09 -18.83
CA LYS A 24 -10.90 8.58 -17.68
C LYS A 24 -10.02 7.46 -17.18
N LEU A 25 -8.73 7.73 -17.03
CA LEU A 25 -7.75 6.80 -16.49
C LEU A 25 -7.32 7.29 -15.10
N ASP A 26 -7.26 6.36 -14.16
CA ASP A 26 -6.64 6.55 -12.85
C ASP A 26 -5.69 5.37 -12.60
N VAL A 27 -4.50 5.66 -12.10
CA VAL A 27 -3.45 4.66 -11.83
C VAL A 27 -3.05 4.80 -10.37
N VAL A 28 -3.40 3.80 -9.58
CA VAL A 28 -3.16 3.81 -8.15
C VAL A 28 -2.04 2.85 -7.81
N ASP A 29 -1.07 3.32 -7.06
CA ASP A 29 -0.04 2.47 -6.46
C ASP A 29 -0.69 1.54 -5.41
N THR A 30 -0.63 0.23 -5.61
CA THR A 30 -1.24 -0.70 -4.64
C THR A 30 -0.47 -0.76 -3.31
N ALA A 31 0.83 -0.50 -3.30
CA ALA A 31 1.60 -0.42 -2.06
C ALA A 31 1.33 0.89 -1.30
N SER A 32 0.59 1.84 -1.89
CA SER A 32 0.06 2.99 -1.15
C SER A 32 -1.11 2.61 -0.23
N ARG A 33 -1.53 1.34 -0.23
CA ARG A 33 -2.70 0.83 0.47
C ARG A 33 -2.34 -0.34 1.36
N LEU A 34 -3.11 -0.56 2.43
CA LEU A 34 -2.94 -1.73 3.28
C LEU A 34 -3.38 -2.99 2.53
N ASN A 35 -2.49 -3.99 2.44
CA ASN A 35 -2.81 -5.26 1.81
C ASN A 35 -3.54 -6.18 2.79
N LEU A 36 -4.83 -6.39 2.54
CA LEU A 36 -5.72 -7.21 3.35
C LEU A 36 -5.47 -8.71 3.26
N ASN A 37 -4.54 -9.19 2.43
CA ASN A 37 -4.13 -10.59 2.44
C ASN A 37 -2.86 -10.83 3.28
N THR A 38 -2.20 -9.76 3.74
CA THR A 38 -0.97 -9.86 4.55
C THR A 38 -1.04 -9.10 5.88
N ALA A 39 -1.92 -8.11 5.99
CA ALA A 39 -2.02 -7.26 7.17
C ALA A 39 -2.57 -8.01 8.38
N ARG A 40 -2.05 -7.74 9.58
CA ARG A 40 -2.55 -8.33 10.83
C ARG A 40 -3.83 -7.64 11.31
N ALA A 41 -4.60 -8.31 12.16
CA ALA A 41 -5.83 -7.74 12.74
C ALA A 41 -5.57 -6.39 13.44
N GLN A 42 -4.45 -6.24 14.15
CA GLN A 42 -4.05 -4.99 14.82
C GLN A 42 -3.78 -3.84 13.84
N GLU A 43 -3.34 -4.15 12.62
CA GLU A 43 -3.04 -3.15 11.57
C GLU A 43 -4.34 -2.72 10.90
N ILE A 44 -5.21 -3.69 10.57
CA ILE A 44 -6.55 -3.45 9.98
C ILE A 44 -7.43 -2.66 10.95
N ALA A 45 -7.35 -2.94 12.25
CA ALA A 45 -8.11 -2.24 13.28
C ALA A 45 -7.78 -0.75 13.40
N LYS A 46 -6.67 -0.28 12.81
CA LYS A 46 -6.33 1.15 12.79
C LYS A 46 -6.98 1.91 11.64
N LEU A 47 -7.64 1.23 10.70
CA LEU A 47 -8.29 1.89 9.57
C LEU A 47 -9.49 2.74 10.04
N PRO A 48 -9.72 3.93 9.43
CA PRO A 48 -10.92 4.72 9.64
C PRO A 48 -12.20 3.89 9.45
N GLY A 49 -13.17 4.08 10.34
CA GLY A 49 -14.43 3.34 10.34
C GLY A 49 -14.35 1.89 10.84
N ILE A 50 -13.15 1.32 11.03
CA ILE A 50 -12.94 0.02 11.70
C ILE A 50 -12.47 0.21 13.14
N SER A 51 -11.74 1.28 13.44
CA SER A 51 -11.14 1.51 14.76
C SER A 51 -12.11 1.54 15.95
N SER A 52 -13.38 1.83 15.71
CA SER A 52 -14.44 1.78 16.72
C SER A 52 -15.01 0.37 16.96
N ASP A 53 -14.77 -0.58 16.07
CA ASP A 53 -15.22 -1.97 16.17
C ASP A 53 -14.13 -2.95 15.68
N PRO A 54 -13.16 -3.29 16.55
CA PRO A 54 -12.07 -4.19 16.20
C PRO A 54 -12.52 -5.61 15.84
N ALA A 55 -13.76 -6.01 16.13
CA ALA A 55 -14.31 -7.30 15.70
C ALA A 55 -14.42 -7.38 14.17
N ILE A 56 -14.57 -6.24 13.48
CA ILE A 56 -14.53 -6.19 12.01
C ILE A 56 -13.13 -6.57 11.51
N ALA A 57 -12.07 -6.05 12.14
CA ALA A 57 -10.70 -6.39 11.77
C ALA A 57 -10.39 -7.87 12.01
N ALA A 58 -10.86 -8.44 13.12
CA ALA A 58 -10.77 -9.87 13.41
C ALA A 58 -11.54 -10.71 12.36
N ALA A 59 -12.78 -10.34 12.03
CA ALA A 59 -13.57 -11.03 11.02
C ALA A 59 -12.96 -10.98 9.60
N ILE A 60 -12.17 -9.95 9.26
CA ILE A 60 -11.41 -9.91 8.01
C ILE A 60 -10.27 -10.94 8.00
N VAL A 61 -9.68 -11.24 9.16
CA VAL A 61 -8.66 -12.28 9.30
C VAL A 61 -9.27 -13.67 9.22
N ASP A 62 -10.33 -13.92 10.00
CA ASP A 62 -11.11 -15.18 9.99
C ASP A 62 -11.71 -15.51 8.61
N TRP A 63 -11.98 -14.48 7.80
CA TRP A 63 -12.48 -14.71 6.45
C TRP A 63 -11.45 -15.39 5.53
N ARG A 64 -10.16 -15.16 5.77
CA ARG A 64 -9.07 -15.48 4.83
C ARG A 64 -8.08 -16.53 5.34
N ASP A 65 -8.04 -16.82 6.64
CA ASP A 65 -7.18 -17.86 7.20
C ASP A 65 -7.81 -19.26 7.03
N GLU A 66 -7.03 -20.31 7.28
CA GLU A 66 -7.42 -21.68 6.91
C GLU A 66 -8.21 -22.41 8.00
N ASP A 67 -8.24 -21.86 9.22
CA ASP A 67 -8.87 -22.49 10.37
C ASP A 67 -10.31 -21.98 10.58
N ASP A 68 -10.99 -22.52 11.59
CA ASP A 68 -12.36 -22.12 11.97
C ASP A 68 -12.35 -21.59 13.42
N VAL A 69 -11.22 -21.01 13.88
CA VAL A 69 -11.03 -20.50 15.24
C VAL A 69 -11.15 -18.98 15.22
N PRO A 70 -12.24 -18.41 15.78
CA PRO A 70 -12.44 -16.97 15.73
C PRO A 70 -11.27 -16.19 16.35
N THR A 71 -10.72 -15.24 15.60
CA THR A 71 -9.66 -14.35 16.08
C THR A 71 -10.17 -13.51 17.25
N ASP A 72 -9.44 -13.52 18.37
CA ASP A 72 -9.63 -12.57 19.46
C ASP A 72 -8.66 -11.39 19.31
N LEU A 73 -9.23 -10.19 19.22
CA LEU A 73 -8.49 -8.93 19.23
C LEU A 73 -8.86 -8.12 20.47
N ASN A 74 -8.21 -8.42 21.59
CA ASN A 74 -8.43 -7.76 22.89
C ASN A 74 -9.88 -7.86 23.37
N GLY A 75 -10.48 -9.05 23.27
CA GLY A 75 -11.88 -9.31 23.65
C GLY A 75 -12.91 -8.95 22.57
N SER A 76 -12.48 -8.40 21.43
CA SER A 76 -13.31 -8.29 20.23
C SER A 76 -13.10 -9.53 19.38
N VAL A 77 -14.13 -10.37 19.29
CA VAL A 77 -14.06 -11.66 18.59
C VAL A 77 -14.57 -11.51 17.16
N GLY A 78 -13.83 -12.08 16.21
CA GLY A 78 -14.18 -12.14 14.81
C GLY A 78 -15.40 -12.99 14.48
N ALA A 79 -15.40 -13.59 13.31
CA ALA A 79 -16.53 -14.35 12.80
C ALA A 79 -16.06 -15.45 11.85
N GLU A 80 -16.47 -16.67 12.18
CA GLU A 80 -16.18 -17.89 11.44
C GLU A 80 -17.45 -18.55 10.91
N ILE A 81 -17.33 -19.77 10.41
CA ILE A 81 -18.44 -20.60 9.92
C ILE A 81 -19.66 -20.66 10.86
N GLU A 82 -19.49 -20.62 12.19
CA GLU A 82 -20.62 -20.59 13.13
C GLU A 82 -21.45 -19.31 12.98
N TYR A 83 -20.80 -18.16 12.85
CA TYR A 83 -21.48 -16.88 12.64
C TYR A 83 -22.19 -16.87 11.28
N TYR A 84 -21.48 -17.15 10.19
CA TYR A 84 -22.06 -17.06 8.84
C TYR A 84 -23.10 -18.15 8.58
N GLY A 85 -22.95 -19.33 9.19
CA GLY A 85 -23.92 -20.41 9.17
C GLY A 85 -25.24 -20.08 9.88
N SER A 86 -25.23 -19.14 10.83
CA SER A 86 -26.40 -18.71 11.59
C SER A 86 -27.22 -17.61 10.90
N LEU A 87 -26.70 -16.99 9.83
CA LEU A 87 -27.37 -15.90 9.14
C LEU A 87 -28.67 -16.39 8.45
N PRO A 88 -29.66 -15.50 8.21
CA PRO A 88 -30.91 -15.87 7.52
C PRO A 88 -30.70 -16.50 6.14
N ARG A 89 -29.58 -16.16 5.49
CA ARG A 89 -29.07 -16.83 4.30
C ARG A 89 -27.66 -17.32 4.64
N PRO A 90 -27.50 -18.57 5.11
CA PRO A 90 -26.22 -19.11 5.50
C PRO A 90 -25.24 -19.21 4.31
N TYR A 91 -23.97 -18.96 4.58
CA TYR A 91 -22.86 -19.24 3.68
C TYR A 91 -21.61 -19.57 4.49
N ALA A 92 -20.60 -20.15 3.84
CA ALA A 92 -19.31 -20.42 4.47
C ALA A 92 -18.39 -19.19 4.37
N THR A 93 -17.48 -19.07 5.33
CA THR A 93 -16.25 -18.31 5.15
C THR A 93 -15.48 -18.83 3.95
N LYS A 94 -14.61 -17.98 3.39
CA LYS A 94 -13.82 -18.38 2.22
C LYS A 94 -12.64 -19.27 2.60
N ASN A 95 -12.07 -19.04 3.79
CA ASN A 95 -10.86 -19.65 4.31
C ASN A 95 -9.70 -19.63 3.30
N ALA A 96 -9.58 -18.53 2.57
CA ALA A 96 -8.54 -18.29 1.57
C ALA A 96 -8.40 -16.78 1.30
N PRO A 97 -7.27 -16.33 0.70
CA PRO A 97 -7.06 -14.92 0.38
C PRO A 97 -8.23 -14.26 -0.38
N LEU A 98 -8.51 -13.00 -0.04
CA LEU A 98 -9.50 -12.18 -0.75
C LEU A 98 -9.06 -11.98 -2.21
N ASP A 99 -9.99 -12.16 -3.15
CA ASP A 99 -9.73 -11.93 -4.58
C ASP A 99 -9.91 -10.45 -4.93
N THR A 100 -10.87 -9.80 -4.27
CA THR A 100 -11.25 -8.41 -4.53
C THR A 100 -11.57 -7.68 -3.24
N VAL A 101 -11.43 -6.35 -3.28
CA VAL A 101 -11.86 -5.49 -2.18
C VAL A 101 -13.39 -5.55 -1.97
N ASP A 102 -14.17 -5.83 -3.01
CA ASP A 102 -15.64 -5.88 -2.92
C ASP A 102 -16.14 -7.08 -2.09
N GLU A 103 -15.30 -8.11 -1.97
CA GLU A 103 -15.55 -9.29 -1.14
C GLU A 103 -15.73 -8.94 0.34
N LEU A 104 -15.19 -7.80 0.78
CA LEU A 104 -15.42 -7.27 2.12
C LEU A 104 -16.92 -7.14 2.46
N LEU A 105 -17.81 -6.96 1.47
CA LEU A 105 -19.26 -6.89 1.70
C LEU A 105 -19.88 -8.21 2.19
N LEU A 106 -19.13 -9.32 2.13
CA LEU A 106 -19.53 -10.61 2.70
C LEU A 106 -19.07 -10.78 4.15
N ILE A 107 -18.24 -9.86 4.66
CA ILE A 107 -17.62 -9.98 5.97
C ILE A 107 -18.45 -9.23 7.01
N ARG A 108 -18.59 -9.84 8.19
CA ARG A 108 -19.32 -9.26 9.33
C ARG A 108 -18.92 -7.80 9.58
N GLY A 109 -19.92 -6.94 9.70
CA GLY A 109 -19.75 -5.53 10.10
C GLY A 109 -19.35 -4.58 8.97
N ILE A 110 -18.97 -5.09 7.79
CA ILE A 110 -18.74 -4.24 6.62
C ILE A 110 -20.06 -3.84 5.98
N THR A 111 -20.20 -2.55 5.69
CA THR A 111 -21.36 -1.99 4.97
C THR A 111 -20.92 -1.35 3.66
N PRO A 112 -21.82 -1.19 2.66
CA PRO A 112 -21.52 -0.43 1.46
C PRO A 112 -21.05 1.00 1.73
N THR A 113 -21.58 1.65 2.78
CA THR A 113 -21.17 2.99 3.19
C THR A 113 -19.75 3.00 3.74
N LEU A 114 -19.37 2.01 4.55
CA LEU A 114 -17.99 1.89 5.05
C LEU A 114 -17.00 1.58 3.91
N LEU A 115 -17.40 0.69 2.99
CA LEU A 115 -16.54 0.28 1.89
C LEU A 115 -16.35 1.38 0.84
N TYR A 116 -17.45 1.92 0.32
CA TYR A 116 -17.43 2.84 -0.82
C TYR A 116 -17.54 4.30 -0.42
N GLY A 117 -17.96 4.62 0.81
CA GLY A 117 -18.30 5.96 1.27
C GLY A 117 -19.74 6.34 0.94
N LEU A 118 -20.27 7.37 1.61
CA LEU A 118 -21.58 7.92 1.30
C LEU A 118 -21.54 8.69 -0.03
N ARG A 119 -22.58 8.55 -0.85
CA ARG A 119 -22.76 9.32 -2.10
C ARG A 119 -24.00 10.19 -2.02
N ASP A 120 -23.91 11.38 -2.60
CA ASP A 120 -25.09 12.23 -2.81
C ASP A 120 -25.93 11.77 -4.02
N ALA A 121 -27.03 12.47 -4.29
CA ALA A 121 -27.92 12.16 -5.40
C ALA A 121 -27.26 12.32 -6.78
N SER A 122 -26.15 13.06 -6.87
CA SER A 122 -25.36 13.22 -8.09
C SER A 122 -24.34 12.10 -8.28
N GLY A 123 -24.09 11.28 -7.25
CA GLY A 123 -23.10 10.20 -7.28
C GLY A 123 -21.70 10.63 -6.84
N GLU A 124 -21.57 11.81 -6.24
CA GLU A 124 -20.31 12.34 -5.69
C GLU A 124 -20.12 11.94 -4.22
N LEU A 125 -18.85 11.82 -3.81
CA LEU A 125 -18.50 11.50 -2.43
C LEU A 125 -18.94 12.62 -1.48
N VAL A 126 -19.68 12.25 -0.43
CA VAL A 126 -20.02 13.19 0.64
C VAL A 126 -18.80 13.30 1.56
N THR A 127 -17.98 14.33 1.33
CA THR A 127 -16.74 14.58 2.08
C THR A 127 -16.92 15.60 3.22
N SER A 128 -18.13 16.08 3.45
CA SER A 128 -18.44 17.02 4.52
C SER A 128 -19.85 16.77 5.07
N PRO A 129 -20.09 16.97 6.37
CA PRO A 129 -21.42 16.87 6.95
C PRO A 129 -22.39 17.77 6.19
N ILE A 130 -23.53 17.22 5.75
CA ILE A 130 -24.57 17.95 5.02
C ILE A 130 -25.29 18.94 5.97
N ASP A 131 -25.20 18.72 7.29
CA ASP A 131 -25.71 19.59 8.35
C ASP A 131 -24.82 19.51 9.60
N SER A 132 -24.62 20.63 10.27
CA SER A 132 -23.84 20.80 11.52
C SER A 132 -24.39 19.98 12.70
N SER A 133 -25.60 19.42 12.56
CA SER A 133 -26.30 18.64 13.60
C SER A 133 -25.98 17.14 13.59
N VAL A 134 -25.34 16.64 12.53
CA VAL A 134 -24.96 15.22 12.38
C VAL A 134 -23.50 15.13 11.96
N SER A 135 -22.59 15.00 12.93
CA SER A 135 -21.19 14.66 12.67
C SER A 135 -21.05 13.17 12.37
N VAL A 136 -21.42 12.72 11.16
CA VAL A 136 -20.90 11.43 10.69
C VAL A 136 -19.49 11.69 10.21
N ASP A 137 -18.50 11.28 11.01
CA ASP A 137 -17.15 11.12 10.50
C ASP A 137 -17.19 9.95 9.51
N LEU A 138 -17.37 10.30 8.23
CA LEU A 138 -17.48 9.31 7.16
C LEU A 138 -16.11 8.74 6.77
N GLY A 139 -15.01 9.33 7.26
CA GLY A 139 -13.64 8.93 6.96
C GLY A 139 -13.32 8.83 5.47
N THR A 140 -12.08 8.45 5.16
CA THR A 140 -11.73 7.98 3.82
C THR A 140 -12.33 6.58 3.63
N PRO A 141 -13.07 6.31 2.52
CA PRO A 141 -13.65 4.99 2.29
C PRO A 141 -12.61 3.87 2.27
N LEU A 142 -12.95 2.68 2.78
CA LEU A 142 -12.01 1.55 2.81
C LEU A 142 -11.47 1.20 1.42
N CYS A 143 -12.29 1.33 0.37
CA CYS A 143 -11.88 1.05 -1.00
C CYS A 143 -10.77 1.98 -1.54
N GLU A 144 -10.44 3.06 -0.83
CA GLU A 144 -9.30 3.94 -1.13
C GLU A 144 -8.08 3.68 -0.25
N LEU A 145 -8.25 2.96 0.87
CA LEU A 145 -7.18 2.67 1.83
C LEU A 145 -6.64 1.24 1.73
N VAL A 146 -7.38 0.32 1.10
CA VAL A 146 -7.04 -1.11 1.09
C VAL A 146 -6.85 -1.68 -0.32
N THR A 147 -6.11 -2.77 -0.39
CA THR A 147 -5.91 -3.62 -1.57
C THR A 147 -5.90 -5.09 -1.16
N THR A 148 -6.12 -6.01 -2.10
CA THR A 148 -5.91 -7.45 -1.90
C THR A 148 -4.53 -7.91 -2.36
N TYR A 149 -3.79 -7.04 -3.04
CA TYR A 149 -2.49 -7.37 -3.60
C TYR A 149 -1.58 -6.15 -3.65
N SER A 150 -0.40 -6.24 -3.04
CA SER A 150 0.69 -5.27 -3.15
C SER A 150 2.04 -5.96 -2.94
N ARG A 151 3.05 -5.51 -3.71
CA ARG A 151 4.43 -5.96 -3.57
C ARG A 151 5.42 -4.95 -4.15
N GLU A 152 6.62 -4.95 -3.60
CA GLU A 152 7.81 -4.39 -4.25
C GLU A 152 8.74 -5.50 -4.72
N ARG A 153 9.51 -5.24 -5.78
CA ARG A 153 10.62 -6.10 -6.16
C ARG A 153 11.82 -5.89 -5.23
N ASN A 154 12.48 -6.98 -4.85
CA ASN A 154 13.65 -6.99 -3.95
C ASN A 154 14.94 -6.55 -4.67
N VAL A 155 14.94 -5.29 -5.15
CA VAL A 155 16.03 -4.67 -5.89
C VAL A 155 16.32 -3.25 -5.39
N THR A 156 17.55 -2.77 -5.61
CA THR A 156 17.97 -1.39 -5.36
C THR A 156 17.21 -0.41 -6.25
N ALA A 157 17.30 0.90 -5.98
CA ALA A 157 16.75 1.96 -6.82
C ALA A 157 17.21 1.83 -8.28
N ASP A 158 18.44 1.36 -8.47
CA ASP A 158 19.09 1.17 -9.77
C ASP A 158 18.71 -0.17 -10.44
N GLY A 159 17.92 -1.00 -9.78
CA GLY A 159 17.42 -2.28 -10.31
C GLY A 159 18.29 -3.52 -10.03
N LEU A 160 19.36 -3.39 -9.23
CA LEU A 160 20.22 -4.52 -8.85
C LEU A 160 19.58 -5.35 -7.73
N ARG A 161 19.78 -6.67 -7.71
CA ARG A 161 19.33 -7.53 -6.59
C ARG A 161 19.91 -7.04 -5.27
N ARG A 162 19.07 -6.91 -4.24
CA ARG A 162 19.53 -6.62 -2.87
C ARG A 162 20.28 -7.82 -2.30
N LEU A 163 21.33 -7.54 -1.52
CA LEU A 163 22.15 -8.57 -0.87
C LEU A 163 21.44 -9.12 0.37
N ASN A 164 21.24 -10.43 0.43
CA ASN A 164 20.74 -11.09 1.63
C ASN A 164 21.82 -11.11 2.74
N ILE A 165 21.69 -10.21 3.71
CA ILE A 165 22.67 -10.05 4.79
C ILE A 165 22.61 -11.14 5.86
N ARG A 166 21.63 -12.05 5.81
CA ARG A 166 21.56 -13.21 6.71
C ARG A 166 22.60 -14.26 6.36
N THR A 167 22.85 -14.44 5.07
CA THR A 167 23.61 -15.58 4.53
C THR A 167 24.85 -15.17 3.75
N ALA A 168 24.93 -13.95 3.22
CA ALA A 168 26.08 -13.46 2.45
C ALA A 168 27.41 -13.64 3.20
N ASP A 169 28.45 -14.13 2.53
CA ASP A 169 29.75 -14.33 3.14
C ASP A 169 30.44 -12.99 3.51
N PRO A 170 31.40 -12.99 4.45
CA PRO A 170 32.06 -11.78 4.91
C PRO A 170 32.73 -10.96 3.79
N THR A 171 33.30 -11.62 2.78
CA THR A 171 33.98 -10.94 1.68
C THR A 171 32.98 -10.20 0.79
N THR A 172 31.85 -10.85 0.47
CA THR A 172 30.75 -10.21 -0.28
C THR A 172 30.15 -9.03 0.47
N LEU A 173 29.96 -9.14 1.80
CA LEU A 173 29.50 -8.02 2.64
C LEU A 173 30.46 -6.83 2.57
N MET A 174 31.78 -7.07 2.66
CA MET A 174 32.78 -6.01 2.58
C MET A 174 32.78 -5.33 1.20
N MET A 175 32.84 -6.10 0.12
CA MET A 175 32.98 -5.55 -1.23
C MET A 175 31.70 -4.86 -1.71
N THR A 176 30.53 -5.48 -1.50
CA THR A 176 29.25 -4.98 -2.03
C THR A 176 28.74 -3.79 -1.24
N LEU A 177 28.86 -3.84 0.10
CA LEU A 177 28.33 -2.81 0.97
C LEU A 177 29.38 -1.74 1.32
N GLY A 178 30.67 -1.98 1.04
CA GLY A 178 31.75 -1.08 1.43
C GLY A 178 31.92 -0.99 2.95
N LEU A 179 31.59 -2.07 3.68
CA LEU A 179 31.68 -2.11 5.13
C LEU A 179 33.11 -2.44 5.60
N PRO A 180 33.63 -1.76 6.64
CA PRO A 180 34.91 -2.11 7.21
C PRO A 180 34.84 -3.47 7.92
N GLN A 181 35.98 -4.16 7.98
CA GLN A 181 36.09 -5.54 8.49
C GLN A 181 35.49 -5.72 9.89
N ASN A 182 35.67 -4.75 10.78
CA ASN A 182 35.13 -4.80 12.14
C ASN A 182 33.59 -4.76 12.18
N LEU A 183 32.94 -4.00 11.30
CA LEU A 183 31.46 -3.98 11.21
C LEU A 183 30.93 -5.28 10.62
N VAL A 184 31.63 -5.84 9.62
CA VAL A 184 31.26 -7.14 9.05
C VAL A 184 31.38 -8.25 10.09
N GLN A 185 32.45 -8.27 10.89
CA GLN A 185 32.60 -9.23 11.99
C GLN A 185 31.45 -9.12 13.01
N ARG A 186 31.05 -7.89 13.38
CA ARG A 186 29.92 -7.67 14.29
C ARG A 186 28.60 -8.15 13.70
N LEU A 187 28.35 -7.89 12.42
CA LEU A 187 27.16 -8.37 11.72
C LEU A 187 27.12 -9.90 11.69
N VAL A 188 28.23 -10.54 11.30
CA VAL A 188 28.34 -12.00 11.24
C VAL A 188 28.14 -12.64 12.63
N GLN A 189 28.70 -12.02 13.67
CA GLN A 189 28.49 -12.45 15.05
C GLN A 189 27.01 -12.29 15.47
N ALA A 190 26.41 -11.12 15.19
CA ALA A 190 25.05 -10.81 15.58
C ALA A 190 24.01 -11.73 14.89
N ARG A 191 24.17 -11.99 13.59
CA ARG A 191 23.24 -12.84 12.83
C ARG A 191 23.35 -14.34 13.17
N GLY A 192 24.43 -14.74 13.85
CA GLY A 192 24.67 -16.12 14.25
C GLY A 192 24.89 -17.07 13.06
N ASN A 193 24.87 -18.37 13.34
CA ASN A 193 25.02 -19.39 12.31
C ASN A 193 23.82 -19.35 11.35
N ASN A 194 24.10 -19.34 10.05
CA ASN A 194 23.08 -19.29 8.98
C ASN A 194 22.07 -18.14 9.11
N GLY A 195 22.40 -17.05 9.81
CA GLY A 195 21.54 -15.87 9.89
C GLY A 195 20.26 -16.05 10.71
N GLN A 196 20.20 -17.05 11.60
CA GLN A 196 19.02 -17.37 12.40
C GLN A 196 18.63 -16.25 13.39
N ASN A 197 19.59 -15.43 13.83
CA ASN A 197 19.33 -14.35 14.80
C ASN A 197 18.99 -13.02 14.12
N LEU A 198 19.15 -12.93 12.79
CA LEU A 198 18.85 -11.72 12.02
C LEU A 198 17.63 -12.00 11.14
N THR A 199 16.45 -11.69 11.62
CA THR A 199 15.17 -11.87 10.91
C THR A 199 14.67 -10.59 10.25
N SER A 200 15.25 -9.43 10.58
CA SER A 200 14.80 -8.13 10.09
C SER A 200 15.95 -7.15 9.87
N ILE A 201 15.75 -6.14 9.00
CA ILE A 201 16.72 -5.08 8.76
C ILE A 201 16.79 -4.15 9.98
N ALA A 202 15.68 -3.93 10.70
CA ALA A 202 15.65 -3.10 11.91
C ALA A 202 16.65 -3.54 12.97
N GLN A 203 16.92 -4.85 13.08
CA GLN A 203 17.90 -5.40 14.02
C GLN A 203 19.34 -4.93 13.76
N LEU A 204 19.66 -4.44 12.56
CA LEU A 204 20.97 -3.81 12.32
C LEU A 204 21.18 -2.59 13.21
N LEU A 205 20.12 -1.84 13.54
CA LEU A 205 20.22 -0.64 14.36
C LEU A 205 20.58 -0.94 15.82
N ASP A 206 20.44 -2.19 16.27
CA ASP A 206 20.88 -2.66 17.59
C ASP A 206 22.35 -3.08 17.60
N ILE A 207 22.95 -3.35 16.44
CA ILE A 207 24.34 -3.77 16.35
C ILE A 207 25.26 -2.56 16.55
N PRO A 208 26.17 -2.60 17.55
CA PRO A 208 27.10 -1.50 17.78
C PRO A 208 27.90 -1.14 16.52
N GLY A 209 27.88 0.14 16.13
CA GLY A 209 28.59 0.66 14.95
C GLY A 209 27.75 0.73 13.67
N PHE A 210 26.56 0.11 13.62
CA PHE A 210 25.58 0.38 12.57
C PHE A 210 24.85 1.70 12.92
N THR A 211 25.50 2.79 12.54
CA THR A 211 25.00 4.15 12.74
C THR A 211 24.01 4.52 11.63
N ARG A 212 23.36 5.68 11.81
CA ARG A 212 22.52 6.29 10.78
C ARG A 212 23.27 6.46 9.45
N ASP A 213 24.54 6.85 9.49
CA ASP A 213 25.36 7.04 8.28
C ASP A 213 25.69 5.72 7.58
N VAL A 214 25.95 4.66 8.36
CA VAL A 214 26.09 3.31 7.78
C VAL A 214 24.80 2.90 7.08
N MET A 215 23.64 3.15 7.71
CA MET A 215 22.35 2.81 7.09
C MET A 215 22.02 3.67 5.87
N LYS A 216 22.44 4.95 5.82
CA LYS A 216 22.38 5.77 4.60
C LYS A 216 23.26 5.20 3.46
N GLN A 217 24.37 4.55 3.79
CA GLN A 217 25.26 3.93 2.80
C GLN A 217 24.71 2.61 2.27
N ILE A 218 24.14 1.77 3.13
CA ILE A 218 23.81 0.37 2.78
C ILE A 218 22.32 0.08 2.65
N GLY A 219 21.44 0.95 3.16
CA GLY A 219 20.03 0.62 3.42
C GLY A 219 19.26 0.13 2.19
N ASP A 220 19.53 0.67 1.01
CA ASP A 220 18.86 0.23 -0.22
C ASP A 220 19.49 -1.03 -0.86
N LYS A 221 20.71 -1.41 -0.43
CA LYS A 221 21.48 -2.54 -0.98
C LYS A 221 21.23 -3.86 -0.24
N ILE A 222 20.50 -3.84 0.86
CA ILE A 222 20.38 -4.98 1.77
C ILE A 222 18.95 -5.54 1.83
N SER A 223 18.84 -6.84 2.07
CA SER A 223 17.60 -7.55 2.37
C SER A 223 17.87 -8.67 3.36
N VAL A 224 16.83 -9.22 3.97
CA VAL A 224 16.88 -10.40 4.86
C VAL A 224 16.30 -11.65 4.20
N THR A 225 16.00 -11.57 2.90
CA THR A 225 15.49 -12.68 2.10
C THR A 225 16.04 -12.62 0.68
N ASP A 226 16.10 -13.78 0.03
CA ASP A 226 16.41 -13.92 -1.39
C ASP A 226 15.12 -13.91 -2.26
N ASP A 227 13.95 -13.80 -1.63
CA ASP A 227 12.67 -13.70 -2.32
C ASP A 227 12.72 -12.57 -3.37
N GLU A 228 12.10 -12.82 -4.52
CA GLU A 228 12.06 -11.82 -5.58
C GLU A 228 11.24 -10.59 -5.20
N TYR A 229 10.26 -10.76 -4.31
CA TYR A 229 9.34 -9.72 -3.91
C TYR A 229 9.23 -9.63 -2.40
N ARG A 230 9.03 -8.41 -1.90
CA ARG A 230 8.52 -8.15 -0.55
C ARG A 230 7.04 -7.82 -0.67
N ASN A 231 6.19 -8.65 -0.07
CA ASN A 231 4.74 -8.48 -0.08
C ASN A 231 4.29 -7.63 1.11
N GLY A 232 3.19 -6.88 0.95
CA GLY A 232 2.53 -6.18 2.06
C GLY A 232 3.28 -4.98 2.65
N VAL A 233 4.39 -4.56 2.03
CA VAL A 233 5.10 -3.33 2.41
C VAL A 233 4.36 -2.10 1.91
N ILE A 234 4.47 -1.00 2.66
CA ILE A 234 3.77 0.27 2.37
C ILE A 234 4.72 1.26 1.70
N ASN A 235 4.31 1.80 0.54
CA ASN A 235 5.10 2.77 -0.20
C ASN A 235 5.01 4.15 0.44
N ILE A 236 6.10 4.57 1.07
CA ILE A 236 6.19 5.86 1.77
C ILE A 236 6.27 7.06 0.83
N ASN A 237 6.21 6.91 -0.48
CA ASN A 237 6.07 8.05 -1.38
C ASN A 237 4.59 8.38 -1.66
N THR A 238 3.69 7.40 -1.52
CA THR A 238 2.32 7.47 -2.06
C THR A 238 1.24 7.14 -1.03
N ALA A 239 1.56 6.41 0.04
CA ALA A 239 0.57 6.00 1.05
C ALA A 239 -0.01 7.21 1.81
N PRO A 240 -1.35 7.33 1.94
CA PRO A 240 -1.97 8.39 2.73
C PRO A 240 -1.69 8.19 4.24
N ALA A 241 -1.95 9.24 5.03
CA ALA A 241 -1.65 9.26 6.47
C ALA A 241 -2.32 8.09 7.21
N GLU A 242 -3.57 7.80 6.83
CA GLU A 242 -4.37 6.73 7.41
C GLU A 242 -3.74 5.35 7.18
N VAL A 243 -3.12 5.13 6.01
CA VAL A 243 -2.39 3.87 5.73
C VAL A 243 -1.05 3.84 6.46
N LEU A 244 -0.32 4.96 6.52
CA LEU A 244 0.93 5.01 7.31
C LEU A 244 0.68 4.71 8.79
N ALA A 245 -0.42 5.21 9.35
CA ALA A 245 -0.81 4.94 10.73
C ALA A 245 -1.05 3.45 11.01
N THR A 246 -1.42 2.66 9.99
CA THR A 246 -1.62 1.21 10.14
C THR A 246 -0.35 0.43 10.42
N ILE A 247 0.83 0.98 10.07
CA ILE A 247 2.12 0.30 10.26
C ILE A 247 2.30 -0.09 11.74
N PRO A 248 2.79 -1.32 12.03
CA PRO A 248 3.03 -1.76 13.41
C PRO A 248 3.88 -0.77 14.19
N ASN A 249 3.45 -0.41 15.40
CA ASN A 249 4.17 0.50 16.31
C ASN A 249 4.45 1.92 15.78
N VAL A 250 3.85 2.33 14.65
CA VAL A 250 3.90 3.73 14.18
C VAL A 250 2.99 4.61 15.01
N ASP A 251 3.52 5.76 15.42
CA ASP A 251 2.81 6.86 16.06
C ASP A 251 2.70 8.08 15.13
N GLU A 252 2.03 9.13 15.61
CA GLU A 252 1.83 10.38 14.88
C GLU A 252 3.14 11.08 14.54
N THR A 253 4.15 11.01 15.40
CA THR A 253 5.45 11.62 15.14
C THR A 253 6.14 10.94 13.95
N ILE A 254 6.04 9.61 13.88
CA ILE A 254 6.67 8.82 12.82
C ILE A 254 6.03 9.10 11.45
N TYR A 255 4.70 9.02 11.33
CA TYR A 255 4.09 9.24 10.02
C TYR A 255 4.08 10.72 9.61
N ASN A 256 3.98 11.67 10.55
CA ASN A 256 4.08 13.10 10.22
C ASN A 256 5.47 13.45 9.69
N ALA A 257 6.55 12.86 10.21
CA ALA A 257 7.89 13.08 9.67
C ALA A 257 8.00 12.64 8.18
N ILE A 258 7.25 11.60 7.78
CA ILE A 258 7.17 11.18 6.37
C ILE A 258 6.37 12.18 5.55
N ILE A 259 5.21 12.62 6.05
CA ILE A 259 4.34 13.59 5.37
C ILE A 259 5.07 14.92 5.17
N GLU A 260 5.65 15.48 6.23
CA GLU A 260 6.42 16.72 6.19
C GLU A 260 7.59 16.63 5.21
N ALA A 261 8.30 15.49 5.16
CA ALA A 261 9.37 15.29 4.19
C ALA A 261 8.84 15.33 2.75
N ARG A 262 7.70 14.70 2.45
CA ARG A 262 7.06 14.73 1.12
C ARG A 262 6.59 16.12 0.74
N GLU A 263 5.96 16.84 1.67
CA GLU A 263 5.50 18.21 1.48
C GLU A 263 6.67 19.18 1.25
N GLY A 264 7.82 18.91 1.89
CA GLY A 264 9.09 19.56 1.62
C GLY A 264 9.75 19.18 0.28
N GLY A 265 9.13 18.31 -0.52
CA GLY A 265 9.62 17.90 -1.84
C GLY A 265 10.53 16.67 -1.85
N THR A 266 10.67 15.97 -0.72
CA THR A 266 11.47 14.74 -0.66
C THR A 266 10.79 13.63 -1.45
N VAL A 267 11.55 12.96 -2.30
CA VAL A 267 11.18 11.70 -2.94
C VAL A 267 12.17 10.65 -2.47
N PHE A 268 11.68 9.63 -1.79
CA PHE A 268 12.53 8.53 -1.31
C PHE A 268 12.82 7.60 -2.50
N ALA A 269 14.09 7.46 -2.89
CA ALA A 269 14.49 6.57 -3.97
C ALA A 269 14.74 5.14 -3.45
N GLY A 270 15.34 5.03 -2.27
CA GLY A 270 15.65 3.76 -1.62
C GLY A 270 15.43 3.79 -0.11
N LEU A 271 15.49 2.61 0.53
CA LEU A 271 15.32 2.49 1.98
C LEU A 271 16.37 3.27 2.79
N ASN A 272 17.54 3.50 2.19
CA ASN A 272 18.58 4.35 2.78
C ASN A 272 18.10 5.79 3.04
N ASP A 273 17.12 6.29 2.28
CA ASP A 273 16.63 7.67 2.40
C ASP A 273 15.79 7.90 3.66
N LEU A 274 15.21 6.85 4.24
CA LEU A 274 14.57 6.91 5.58
C LEU A 274 15.54 7.46 6.62
N PHE A 275 16.81 7.10 6.51
CA PHE A 275 17.86 7.54 7.41
C PHE A 275 18.26 9.00 7.16
N GLN A 276 17.60 9.75 6.28
CA GLN A 276 17.74 11.20 6.17
C GLN A 276 16.77 11.97 7.08
N LEU A 277 15.69 11.32 7.57
CA LEU A 277 14.66 11.93 8.42
C LEU A 277 15.16 12.26 9.84
N THR A 278 15.93 13.33 10.01
CA THR A 278 16.61 13.68 11.28
C THR A 278 15.65 13.92 12.45
N ALA A 279 14.37 14.18 12.17
CA ALA A 279 13.31 14.26 13.19
C ALA A 279 13.08 12.92 13.92
N LEU A 280 13.36 11.79 13.27
CA LEU A 280 13.17 10.46 13.84
C LEU A 280 14.42 9.95 14.55
N ASN A 281 14.24 9.45 15.77
CA ASN A 281 15.30 8.77 16.51
C ASN A 281 15.52 7.33 16.01
N ARG A 282 16.49 6.62 16.59
CA ARG A 282 16.85 5.26 16.19
C ARG A 282 15.67 4.28 16.34
N GLN A 283 14.95 4.33 17.45
CA GLN A 283 13.82 3.43 17.73
C GLN A 283 12.67 3.68 16.75
N GLN A 284 12.39 4.94 16.43
CA GLN A 284 11.38 5.31 15.44
C GLN A 284 11.75 4.85 14.03
N LEU A 285 13.03 4.83 13.67
CA LEU A 285 13.48 4.27 12.38
C LEU A 285 13.39 2.74 12.32
N GLN A 286 13.62 2.06 13.46
CA GLN A 286 13.45 0.60 13.56
C GLN A 286 12.01 0.18 13.24
N VAL A 287 11.03 0.97 13.67
CA VAL A 287 9.61 0.74 13.40
C VAL A 287 9.31 0.73 11.88
N LEU A 288 9.95 1.60 11.11
CA LEU A 288 9.64 1.78 9.69
C LEU A 288 10.31 0.76 8.78
N VAL A 289 11.62 0.53 8.95
CA VAL A 289 12.48 0.00 7.88
C VAL A 289 12.03 -1.35 7.28
N ASP A 290 11.42 -2.21 8.09
CA ASP A 290 10.95 -3.53 7.65
C ASP A 290 9.57 -3.50 6.99
N ASN A 291 8.75 -2.49 7.29
CA ASN A 291 7.34 -2.40 6.88
C ASN A 291 7.11 -1.53 5.65
N VAL A 292 8.15 -0.81 5.21
CA VAL A 292 8.03 0.18 4.12
C VAL A 292 8.82 -0.19 2.88
N CYS A 293 8.39 0.41 1.77
CA CYS A 293 9.07 0.44 0.50
C CYS A 293 9.09 1.87 -0.05
N THR A 294 9.89 2.10 -1.09
CA THR A 294 9.94 3.37 -1.83
C THR A 294 9.44 3.21 -3.27
N LYS A 295 9.18 1.97 -3.68
CA LYS A 295 8.83 1.58 -5.05
C LYS A 295 7.76 0.50 -4.99
N SER A 296 7.01 0.40 -6.08
CA SER A 296 5.94 -0.57 -6.22
C SER A 296 6.08 -1.32 -7.53
N SER A 297 5.69 -2.58 -7.52
CA SER A 297 5.62 -3.38 -8.74
C SER A 297 4.21 -3.51 -9.27
N VAL A 298 3.18 -3.24 -8.46
CA VAL A 298 1.79 -3.45 -8.83
C VAL A 298 0.98 -2.17 -8.73
N TYR A 299 0.20 -1.90 -9.77
CA TYR A 299 -0.66 -0.73 -9.89
C TYR A 299 -2.10 -1.17 -10.21
N LEU A 300 -3.06 -0.54 -9.55
CA LEU A 300 -4.47 -0.66 -9.88
C LEU A 300 -4.81 0.39 -10.94
N VAL A 301 -5.06 -0.07 -12.16
CA VAL A 301 -5.51 0.75 -13.27
C VAL A 301 -7.04 0.77 -13.28
N ARG A 302 -7.62 1.96 -13.15
CA ARG A 302 -9.06 2.21 -13.16
C ARG A 302 -9.41 2.99 -14.42
N LEU A 303 -10.37 2.49 -15.20
CA LEU A 303 -10.81 3.09 -16.44
C LEU A 303 -12.31 3.36 -16.37
N LYS A 304 -12.76 4.59 -16.66
CA LYS A 304 -14.17 4.87 -17.00
C LYS A 304 -14.26 5.13 -18.49
N VAL A 305 -15.30 4.62 -19.15
CA VAL A 305 -15.56 4.82 -20.57
C VAL A 305 -17.00 5.30 -20.74
N ARG A 306 -17.19 6.33 -21.55
CA ARG A 306 -18.50 6.76 -22.08
C ARG A 306 -18.43 6.80 -23.60
N VAL A 307 -19.52 6.44 -24.26
CA VAL A 307 -19.63 6.43 -25.73
C VAL A 307 -20.69 7.43 -26.14
N ALA A 308 -20.47 8.13 -27.26
CA ALA A 308 -21.45 9.06 -27.80
C ALA A 308 -22.81 8.35 -28.01
N GLY A 309 -23.90 8.96 -27.54
CA GLY A 309 -25.24 8.39 -27.64
C GLY A 309 -25.63 7.38 -26.56
N SER A 310 -24.72 6.99 -25.66
CA SER A 310 -25.03 6.18 -24.48
C SER A 310 -25.20 7.03 -23.23
N GLN A 311 -26.16 6.67 -22.37
CA GLN A 311 -26.31 7.22 -21.02
C GLN A 311 -25.50 6.43 -19.97
N GLU A 312 -24.90 5.31 -20.36
CA GLU A 312 -24.12 4.44 -19.47
C GLU A 312 -22.65 4.87 -19.41
N ILE A 313 -22.08 4.82 -18.21
CA ILE A 313 -20.64 4.86 -17.99
C ILE A 313 -20.19 3.46 -17.60
N ARG A 314 -19.24 2.89 -18.35
CA ARG A 314 -18.66 1.58 -18.03
C ARG A 314 -17.36 1.77 -17.27
N GLY A 315 -17.20 1.05 -16.16
CA GLY A 315 -15.98 1.02 -15.36
C GLY A 315 -15.20 -0.25 -15.61
N TYR A 316 -13.88 -0.16 -15.67
CA TYR A 316 -12.98 -1.32 -15.69
C TYR A 316 -11.89 -1.14 -14.65
N GLN A 317 -11.42 -2.24 -14.10
CA GLN A 317 -10.29 -2.28 -13.18
C GLN A 317 -9.32 -3.39 -13.61
N ALA A 318 -8.03 -3.09 -13.53
CA ALA A 318 -6.97 -4.06 -13.75
C ALA A 318 -5.88 -3.93 -12.70
N LEU A 319 -5.44 -5.05 -12.12
CA LEU A 319 -4.19 -5.12 -11.39
C LEU A 319 -3.08 -5.40 -12.41
N VAL A 320 -2.17 -4.44 -12.55
CA VAL A 320 -1.09 -4.48 -13.51
C VAL A 320 0.22 -4.53 -12.75
N GLU A 321 1.00 -5.58 -12.98
CA GLU A 321 2.38 -5.58 -12.55
C GLU A 321 3.26 -4.97 -13.64
N VAL A 322 4.15 -4.08 -13.22
CA VAL A 322 5.20 -3.50 -14.05
C VAL A 322 6.53 -4.11 -13.62
N GLN A 323 7.20 -4.76 -14.56
CA GLN A 323 8.57 -5.21 -14.40
C GLN A 323 9.52 -4.07 -14.82
N PRO A 324 10.50 -3.72 -13.98
CA PRO A 324 11.49 -2.71 -14.35
C PRO A 324 12.25 -3.15 -15.61
N GLN A 325 12.74 -2.17 -16.37
CA GLN A 325 13.58 -2.44 -17.53
C GLN A 325 14.80 -3.26 -17.10
N ALA A 326 15.00 -4.44 -17.68
CA ALA A 326 16.26 -5.15 -17.52
C ALA A 326 17.36 -4.35 -18.23
N GLN A 327 18.44 -4.02 -17.52
CA GLN A 327 19.70 -3.70 -18.19
C GLN A 327 20.24 -5.00 -18.79
N ALA A 328 20.18 -5.14 -20.11
CA ALA A 328 20.89 -6.22 -20.78
C ALA A 328 22.40 -5.99 -20.63
N GLU A 329 23.16 -7.07 -20.45
CA GLU A 329 24.62 -7.04 -20.61
C GLU A 329 24.93 -6.53 -22.03
N GLY A 330 25.41 -5.29 -22.14
CA GLY A 330 25.65 -4.63 -23.44
C GLY A 330 24.96 -3.27 -23.64
N GLY A 331 24.20 -2.76 -22.66
CA GLY A 331 23.73 -1.37 -22.64
C GLY A 331 22.47 -1.07 -23.48
N THR A 332 21.85 -2.08 -24.09
CA THR A 332 20.51 -1.94 -24.69
C THR A 332 19.44 -2.14 -23.62
N THR A 333 18.63 -1.12 -23.36
CA THR A 333 17.48 -1.19 -22.46
C THR A 333 16.30 -1.85 -23.17
N THR A 334 15.78 -2.96 -22.63
CA THR A 334 14.49 -3.50 -23.07
C THR A 334 13.35 -2.67 -22.48
N ALA A 335 12.25 -2.48 -23.22
CA ALA A 335 11.06 -1.82 -22.70
C ALA A 335 10.57 -2.50 -21.41
N ALA A 336 10.03 -1.72 -20.47
CA ALA A 336 9.41 -2.26 -19.27
C ALA A 336 8.27 -3.20 -19.70
N GLN A 337 8.25 -4.42 -19.15
CA GLN A 337 7.19 -5.37 -19.42
C GLN A 337 6.07 -5.18 -18.40
N ALA A 338 4.83 -5.18 -18.86
CA ALA A 338 3.66 -5.12 -17.98
C ALA A 338 2.82 -6.38 -18.16
N SER A 339 2.34 -6.94 -17.04
CA SER A 339 1.47 -8.11 -17.02
C SER A 339 0.18 -7.77 -16.27
N ILE A 340 -0.96 -8.14 -16.86
CA ILE A 340 -2.27 -7.97 -16.23
C ILE A 340 -2.53 -9.22 -15.38
N TYR A 341 -2.56 -9.03 -14.05
CA TYR A 341 -2.84 -10.09 -13.08
C TYR A 341 -4.33 -10.35 -12.93
N GLN A 342 -5.13 -9.27 -12.95
CA GLN A 342 -6.57 -9.33 -12.82
C GLN A 342 -7.17 -8.26 -13.69
N PHE A 343 -8.31 -8.56 -14.32
CA PHE A 343 -9.10 -7.62 -15.08
C PHE A 343 -10.58 -7.88 -14.82
N ARG A 344 -11.35 -6.81 -14.63
CA ARG A 344 -12.81 -6.90 -14.48
C ARG A 344 -13.51 -5.65 -14.96
N GLU A 345 -14.73 -5.83 -15.45
CA GLU A 345 -15.72 -4.76 -15.53
C GLU A 345 -16.28 -4.50 -14.13
N VAL A 346 -16.43 -3.24 -13.76
CA VAL A 346 -16.98 -2.80 -12.48
C VAL A 346 -18.26 -2.02 -12.77
N GLY A 347 -19.38 -2.53 -12.26
CA GLY A 347 -20.66 -1.83 -12.33
C GLY A 347 -20.54 -0.45 -11.69
N ARG A 348 -20.85 0.60 -12.45
CA ARG A 348 -20.87 1.99 -11.98
C ARG A 348 -22.26 2.54 -12.25
N ASN A 349 -22.92 3.08 -11.23
CA ASN A 349 -24.22 3.73 -11.43
C ASN A 349 -24.04 5.08 -12.16
N PRO A 350 -25.02 5.54 -12.94
CA PRO A 350 -25.05 6.90 -13.48
C PRO A 350 -24.80 7.93 -12.36
N GLY A 351 -23.90 8.88 -12.58
CA GLY A 351 -23.50 9.91 -11.58
C GLY A 351 -22.12 9.72 -10.94
N TRP A 352 -21.47 8.55 -11.08
CA TRP A 352 -20.14 8.36 -10.51
C TRP A 352 -19.05 9.07 -11.34
N SER A 353 -18.86 10.38 -11.18
CA SER A 353 -17.86 11.18 -11.94
C SER A 353 -16.46 11.19 -11.33
N SER A 354 -16.33 11.09 -10.01
CA SER A 354 -15.03 11.10 -9.31
C SER A 354 -14.53 9.69 -8.97
N TRP A 355 -13.20 9.56 -8.89
CA TRP A 355 -12.49 8.45 -8.25
C TRP A 355 -11.94 8.86 -6.87
N THR A 356 -12.17 10.14 -6.50
CA THR A 356 -11.46 10.95 -5.50
C THR A 356 -9.94 10.86 -5.57
N THR A 357 -9.34 11.84 -6.25
CA THR A 357 -7.96 12.26 -6.00
C THR A 357 -7.99 13.28 -4.86
N GLY A 358 -7.47 12.93 -3.68
CA GLY A 358 -7.23 13.92 -2.65
C GLY A 358 -6.16 14.91 -3.12
N VAL A 359 -6.52 16.20 -3.22
CA VAL A 359 -5.57 17.32 -3.13
C VAL A 359 -6.26 18.47 -2.42
N PHE A 360 -5.74 18.85 -1.26
CA PHE A 360 -6.03 20.13 -0.61
C PHE A 360 -5.48 21.28 -1.45
N SER A 361 -6.35 22.19 -1.88
CA SER A 361 -6.23 23.65 -1.75
C SER A 361 -7.27 24.31 -2.65
N SER A 362 -8.38 24.73 -2.05
CA SER A 362 -9.36 25.59 -2.70
C SER A 362 -8.75 26.98 -2.88
N GLY A 363 -8.37 27.31 -4.11
CA GLY A 363 -7.94 28.64 -4.51
C GLY A 363 -8.22 28.87 -5.98
N GLY A 364 -9.49 29.09 -6.34
CA GLY A 364 -9.85 29.44 -7.71
C GLY A 364 -11.36 29.45 -7.94
N SER A 365 -11.92 30.64 -8.08
CA SER A 365 -13.33 30.93 -8.34
C SER A 365 -13.90 30.22 -9.58
N ILE A 366 -15.10 29.67 -9.43
CA ILE A 366 -15.92 29.10 -10.50
C ILE A 366 -16.52 30.25 -11.33
N GLY A 367 -16.38 30.15 -12.65
CA GLY A 367 -17.08 30.98 -13.62
C GLY A 367 -17.92 30.12 -14.57
N ILE A 368 -19.23 30.12 -14.28
CA ILE A 368 -20.43 29.70 -15.05
C ILE A 368 -20.51 28.25 -15.51
#